data_AF-A0A946AE05-F1
#
_entry.id   AF-A0A946AE05-F1
#
_cell.length_a   1.000
_cell.length_b   1.000
_cell.length_c   1.000
_cell.angle_alpha   90.00
_cell.angle_beta   90.00
_cell.angle_gamma   90.00
#
_symmetry.space_group_name_H-M   'P 1'
#
loop_
_entity.id
_entity.type
_entity.pdbx_description
1 polymer ?
#
loop_
_entity_poly.entity_id
_entity_poly.type
_entity_poly.pdbx_seq_one_letter_code
_entity_poly.pdbx_strand_id
1 'polypeptide(L)'
;MFDGRYKFSRYFAPLQHNTPETLEQLTAVNDLELFDHANDPDETVNLAADIETNSSLVMTMNTKLNEIIAQEVGVDDGSFLGLDTITEFGFDKVDI
;
A
#
# COMPACT_ATOMS: atom_id res chain seq x y z
N MET A 1 -0.29 -8.59 1.62
CA MET A 1 0.26 -9.40 2.73
C MET A 1 -0.87 -10.14 3.43
N PHE A 2 -0.64 -11.39 3.84
CA PHE A 2 -1.62 -12.20 4.57
C PHE A 2 -0.99 -12.73 5.86
N ASP A 3 -1.67 -12.56 7.00
CA ASP A 3 -1.11 -12.93 8.32
C ASP A 3 -1.69 -14.22 8.92
N GLY A 4 -2.44 -14.99 8.13
CA GLY A 4 -3.15 -16.18 8.58
C GLY A 4 -4.65 -15.96 8.81
N ARG A 5 -5.10 -14.70 8.93
CA ARG A 5 -6.52 -14.35 8.97
C ARG A 5 -6.87 -13.18 8.08
N TYR A 6 -6.10 -12.11 8.16
CA TYR A 6 -6.38 -10.89 7.43
C TYR A 6 -5.49 -10.78 6.21
N LYS A 7 -6.10 -10.39 5.09
CA LYS A 7 -5.40 -10.02 3.86
C LYS A 7 -5.42 -8.51 3.75
N PHE A 8 -4.24 -7.91 3.68
CA PHE A 8 -4.06 -6.47 3.58
C PHE A 8 -3.27 -6.11 2.31
N SER A 9 -3.80 -5.18 1.53
CA SER A 9 -3.14 -4.60 0.36
C SER A 9 -3.15 -3.08 0.47
N ARG A 10 -2.06 -2.46 0.05
CA ARG A 10 -1.98 -1.02 -0.19
C ARG A 10 -1.44 -0.78 -1.59
N TYR A 11 -2.11 0.09 -2.35
CA TYR A 11 -1.67 0.50 -3.67
C TYR A 11 -1.12 1.92 -3.58
N PHE A 12 -0.17 2.27 -4.44
CA PHE A 12 0.42 3.60 -4.52
C PHE A 12 0.77 3.93 -5.97
N ALA A 13 0.88 5.22 -6.28
CA ALA A 13 1.33 5.65 -7.60
C ALA A 13 2.77 5.16 -7.85
N PRO A 14 3.15 4.75 -9.08
CA PRO A 14 4.47 4.15 -9.35
C PRO A 14 5.69 4.98 -8.92
N LEU A 15 5.54 6.30 -8.82
CA LEU A 15 6.61 7.23 -8.41
C LEU A 15 6.53 7.65 -6.94
N GLN A 16 5.63 7.07 -6.15
CA GLN A 16 5.37 7.44 -4.76
C GLN A 16 5.55 6.24 -3.83
N HIS A 17 6.69 5.55 -3.94
CA HIS A 17 7.11 4.56 -2.95
C HIS A 17 7.08 5.18 -1.55
N ASN A 18 6.58 4.43 -0.57
CA ASN A 18 6.35 4.96 0.78
C ASN A 18 6.40 3.88 1.86
N THR A 19 6.73 4.32 3.08
CA THR A 19 6.73 3.52 4.31
C THR A 19 5.93 4.29 5.38
N PRO A 20 4.60 4.42 5.23
CA PRO A 20 3.77 5.20 6.13
C PRO A 20 3.80 4.63 7.55
N GLU A 21 4.00 5.48 8.54
CA GLU A 21 4.03 5.13 9.97
C GLU A 21 2.81 5.66 10.72
N THR A 22 2.03 6.54 10.10
CA THR A 22 0.79 7.09 10.64
C THR A 22 -0.39 6.81 9.72
N LEU A 23 -1.60 6.82 10.29
CA LEU A 23 -2.83 6.66 9.52
C LEU A 23 -3.02 7.79 8.48
N GLU A 24 -2.64 9.01 8.85
CA GLU A 24 -2.68 10.17 7.96
C GLU A 24 -1.75 9.97 6.75
N GLN A 25 -0.51 9.54 6.97
CA GLN A 25 0.42 9.26 5.88
C GLN A 25 -0.10 8.12 4.99
N LEU A 26 -0.60 7.05 5.59
CA LEU A 26 -1.14 5.88 4.88
C LEU A 26 -2.32 6.28 3.98
N THR A 27 -3.28 7.02 4.53
CA THR A 27 -4.50 7.38 3.78
C THR A 27 -4.30 8.52 2.78
N ALA A 28 -3.23 9.31 2.91
CA ALA A 28 -2.94 10.40 1.99
C ALA A 28 -2.43 9.94 0.62
N VAL A 29 -1.73 8.80 0.55
CA VAL A 29 -1.03 8.34 -0.66
C VAL A 29 -1.26 6.86 -1.00
N ASN A 30 -2.21 6.20 -0.32
CA ASN A 30 -2.54 4.81 -0.62
C ASN A 30 -4.06 4.56 -0.75
N ASP A 31 -4.41 3.71 -1.72
CA ASP A 31 -5.69 3.00 -1.73
C ASP A 31 -5.55 1.70 -0.93
N LEU A 32 -6.53 1.43 -0.05
CA LEU A 32 -6.44 0.36 0.96
C LEU A 32 -7.49 -0.72 0.78
N GLU A 33 -7.04 -1.97 0.91
CA GLU A 33 -7.92 -3.13 1.03
C GLU A 33 -7.55 -3.96 2.27
N LEU A 34 -8.56 -4.33 3.04
CA LEU A 34 -8.43 -5.20 4.20
C LEU A 34 -9.61 -6.16 4.28
N PHE A 35 -9.34 -7.46 4.21
CA PHE A 35 -10.37 -8.51 4.27
C PHE A 35 -10.14 -9.47 5.43
N ASP A 36 -11.20 -9.86 6.13
CA ASP A 36 -11.18 -10.91 7.17
C ASP A 36 -11.54 -12.27 6.57
N HIS A 37 -10.53 -13.01 6.11
CA HIS A 37 -10.74 -14.27 5.40
C HIS A 37 -11.40 -15.36 6.27
N ALA A 38 -11.39 -15.22 7.61
CA ALA A 38 -12.06 -16.16 8.49
C ALA A 38 -13.59 -16.00 8.50
N ASN A 39 -14.08 -14.77 8.35
CA ASN A 39 -15.52 -14.46 8.38
C ASN A 39 -16.09 -14.12 7.00
N ASP A 40 -15.23 -13.75 6.05
CA ASP A 40 -15.55 -13.36 4.67
C ASP A 40 -14.54 -14.02 3.71
N PRO A 41 -14.61 -15.35 3.52
CA PRO A 41 -13.66 -16.09 2.68
C PRO A 41 -13.72 -15.70 1.19
N ASP A 42 -14.85 -15.14 0.76
CA ASP A 42 -15.06 -14.64 -0.60
C ASP A 42 -14.56 -13.19 -0.79
N GLU A 43 -13.99 -12.57 0.26
CA GLU A 43 -13.40 -11.22 0.24
C GLU A 43 -14.35 -10.14 -0.31
N THR A 44 -15.61 -10.20 0.11
CA THR A 44 -16.67 -9.31 -0.38
C THR A 44 -16.77 -7.99 0.37
N VAL A 45 -16.20 -7.91 1.58
CA VAL A 45 -16.28 -6.75 2.47
C VAL A 45 -14.89 -6.17 2.73
N ASN A 46 -14.57 -5.07 2.05
CA ASN A 46 -13.36 -4.32 2.35
C ASN A 46 -13.53 -3.52 3.67
N LEU A 47 -12.94 -4.02 4.76
CA LEU A 47 -12.96 -3.38 6.08
C LEU A 47 -12.26 -2.01 6.07
N ALA A 48 -11.30 -1.78 5.18
CA ALA A 48 -10.60 -0.51 5.09
C ALA A 48 -11.50 0.62 4.51
N ALA A 49 -12.64 0.27 3.90
CA ALA A 49 -13.62 1.26 3.45
C ALA A 49 -14.27 2.05 4.61
N ASP A 50 -14.34 1.45 5.81
CA ASP A 50 -14.70 2.13 7.05
C ASP A 50 -13.45 2.29 7.92
N ILE A 51 -12.63 3.28 7.55
CA ILE A 51 -11.34 3.54 8.20
C ILE A 51 -11.49 4.03 9.63
N GLU A 52 -12.58 4.72 9.96
CA GLU A 52 -12.83 5.24 11.30
C GLU A 52 -12.98 4.07 12.28
N THR A 53 -13.78 3.08 11.91
CA THR A 53 -14.00 1.87 12.72
C THR A 53 -12.77 0.95 12.74
N ASN A 54 -12.08 0.81 11.60
CA ASN A 54 -11.05 -0.23 11.43
C ASN A 54 -9.60 0.29 11.51
N SER A 55 -9.39 1.57 11.82
CA SER A 55 -8.06 2.23 11.85
C SER A 55 -6.99 1.45 12.61
N SER A 56 -7.32 0.92 13.79
CA SER A 56 -6.36 0.15 14.60
C SER A 56 -5.91 -1.15 13.93
N LEU A 57 -6.83 -1.86 13.27
CA LEU A 57 -6.51 -3.09 12.55
C LEU A 57 -5.72 -2.78 11.27
N VAL A 58 -6.14 -1.76 10.53
CA VAL A 58 -5.43 -1.28 9.34
C VAL A 58 -3.99 -0.90 9.68
N MET A 59 -3.76 -0.12 10.74
CA MET A 59 -2.41 0.27 11.16
C MET A 59 -1.59 -0.93 11.63
N THR A 60 -2.20 -1.90 12.31
CA THR A 60 -1.51 -3.15 12.69
C THR A 60 -1.01 -3.90 11.46
N MET A 61 -1.85 -4.03 10.43
CA MET A 61 -1.47 -4.73 9.20
C MET A 61 -0.46 -3.93 8.36
N ASN A 62 -0.56 -2.60 8.38
CA ASN A 62 0.42 -1.72 7.76
C ASN A 62 1.80 -1.86 8.40
N THR A 63 1.90 -1.90 9.74
CA THR A 63 3.18 -2.12 10.43
C THR A 63 3.80 -3.45 10.04
N LYS A 64 3.03 -4.54 10.03
CA LYS A 64 3.51 -5.86 9.58
C LYS A 64 4.01 -5.82 8.14
N LEU A 65 3.30 -5.12 7.25
CA LEU A 65 3.72 -4.98 5.85
C LEU A 65 5.03 -4.19 5.72
N ASN A 66 5.16 -3.07 6.45
CA ASN A 66 6.40 -2.28 6.47
C ASN A 66 7.59 -3.13 6.95
N GLU A 67 7.40 -3.94 7.99
CA GLU A 67 8.44 -4.83 8.52
C GLU A 67 8.89 -5.87 7.49
N ILE A 68 7.95 -6.46 6.74
CA ILE A 68 8.26 -7.44 5.68
C ILE A 68 8.99 -6.76 4.52
N ILE A 69 8.52 -5.59 4.07
CA ILE A 69 9.20 -4.82 2.99
C ILE A 69 10.64 -4.47 3.41
N ALA A 70 10.85 -4.02 4.64
CA ALA A 70 12.19 -3.71 5.15
C ALA A 70 13.11 -4.94 5.21
N GLN A 71 12.56 -6.13 5.50
CA GLN A 71 13.31 -7.39 5.53
C GLN A 71 13.66 -7.90 4.13
N GLU A 72 12.76 -7.76 3.16
CA GLU A 72 12.89 -8.37 1.84
C GLU A 72 13.51 -7.42 0.79
N VAL A 73 13.19 -6.14 0.85
CA VAL A 73 13.60 -5.10 -0.12
C VAL A 73 14.68 -4.19 0.47
N GLY A 74 14.59 -3.87 1.75
CA GLY A 74 15.45 -2.87 2.39
C GLY A 74 14.97 -1.45 2.07
N VAL A 75 15.74 -0.70 1.27
CA VAL A 75 15.35 0.66 0.85
C VAL A 75 14.40 0.55 -0.35
N ASP A 76 13.13 0.83 -0.12
CA ASP A 76 12.07 0.83 -1.14
C ASP A 76 11.78 2.26 -1.61
N ASP A 77 12.65 2.80 -2.47
CA ASP A 77 12.56 4.16 -3.02
C ASP A 77 12.41 4.21 -4.56
N GLY A 78 12.25 3.04 -5.18
CA GLY A 78 12.14 2.91 -6.64
C GLY A 78 13.44 3.14 -7.42
N SER A 79 14.57 3.45 -6.78
CA SER A 79 15.85 3.72 -7.45
C SER A 79 16.35 2.54 -8.32
N PHE A 80 15.99 1.31 -7.92
CA PHE A 80 16.28 0.09 -8.67
C PHE A 80 15.60 0.02 -10.05
N LEU A 81 14.54 0.80 -10.28
CA LEU A 81 13.85 0.89 -11.57
C LEU A 81 14.63 1.75 -12.58
N GLY A 82 15.63 2.52 -12.13
CA GLY A 82 16.46 3.38 -12.99
C GLY A 82 15.67 4.47 -13.71
N LEU A 83 14.49 4.86 -13.23
CA LEU A 83 13.62 5.85 -13.88
C LEU A 83 14.30 7.22 -14.04
N ASP A 84 15.24 7.54 -13.16
CA ASP A 84 16.08 8.75 -13.23
C ASP A 84 16.97 8.78 -14.48
N THR A 85 17.26 7.62 -15.06
CA THR A 85 18.03 7.49 -16.32
C THR A 85 17.13 7.53 -17.56
N ILE A 86 15.82 7.46 -17.38
CA ILE A 86 14.82 7.47 -18.46
C ILE A 86 14.34 8.91 -18.66
N THR A 87 15.19 9.75 -19.23
CA THR A 87 14.81 11.12 -19.65
C THR A 87 14.16 11.17 -21.05
N GLU A 88 13.96 10.02 -21.70
CA GLU A 88 13.51 9.91 -23.10
C GLU A 88 12.35 8.91 -23.31
N PHE A 89 11.30 8.96 -22.48
CA PHE A 89 9.98 8.56 -22.98
C PHE A 89 9.07 9.77 -23.01
N GLY A 90 8.88 10.29 -24.22
CA GLY A 90 7.97 11.38 -24.52
C GLY A 90 6.53 10.99 -24.20
N PHE A 91 6.12 11.24 -22.97
CA PHE A 91 4.73 11.55 -22.68
C PHE A 91 4.56 13.02 -23.03
N ASP A 92 4.29 13.28 -24.31
CA ASP A 92 3.75 14.57 -24.71
C ASP A 92 2.52 14.85 -23.84
N LYS A 93 2.52 16.04 -23.24
CA LYS A 93 1.39 16.59 -22.52
C LYS A 93 0.13 16.43 -23.36
N VAL A 94 -0.77 15.55 -22.94
CA VAL A 94 -2.16 15.64 -23.38
C VAL A 94 -2.84 16.55 -22.37
N ASP A 95 -2.90 17.84 -22.71
CA ASP A 95 -3.86 18.76 -22.13
C ASP A 95 -5.26 18.30 -22.56
N ILE A 96 -6.10 17.89 -21.60
CA ILE A 96 -7.57 17.95 -21.65
C ILE A 96 -8.07 18.44 -20.30
#